data_AF-A0A925PP90-F1
#
_entry.id   AF-A0A925PP90-F1
#
_cell.length_a   1.000
_cell.length_b   1.000
_cell.length_c   1.000
_cell.angle_alpha   90.00
_cell.angle_beta   90.00
_cell.angle_gamma   90.00
#
_symmetry.space_group_name_H-M   'P 1'
#
loop_
_entity.id
_entity.type
_entity.pdbx_description
1 polymer ?
#
loop_
_entity_poly.entity_id
_entity_poly.type
_entity_poly.pdbx_seq_one_letter_code
_entity_poly.pdbx_strand_id
1 'polypeptide(L)'
;MIQHPAILALTIASLLTALMLIYAGWHGTQILEKWDLHSGSELQLNLERRTYLISVILSYTLIFQILSLFLYIFTADNLHSQFTGAMCAAGSLAVNSYGYPVLILKIINCLLAGVWLIINHVDTRGYDYPLIKTKYGLLNILAPLILLETIFQFVYFFNLKADVITSCCGSLFSTDKHGIAGEIAGLPSGPMQLAFFGVMALTMATGVVFYLKGKYGYLFSFLSSLTFVIAVASLVSFICLYFYELPSHHCPFCILQKEYGYIGYTLYATLLGGAVSGLGVGALMPFTSHSSLSRVIPAIQRRLTLIALALYLLFTLIVIWRMLTTSFTLG
;
A
#
# COMPACT_ATOMS: atom_id res chain seq x y z
N MET A 1 13.07 -25.08 -2.60
CA MET A 1 13.04 -23.67 -2.14
C MET A 1 11.93 -23.39 -1.11
N ILE A 2 10.77 -24.07 -1.15
CA ILE A 2 9.64 -23.84 -0.21
C ILE A 2 10.03 -23.95 1.28
N GLN A 3 11.02 -24.77 1.64
CA GLN A 3 11.48 -24.93 3.03
C GLN A 3 12.24 -23.71 3.58
N HIS A 4 12.49 -22.67 2.77
CA HIS A 4 13.10 -21.44 3.26
C HIS A 4 12.19 -20.80 4.34
N PRO A 5 12.69 -20.48 5.55
CA PRO A 5 11.86 -20.02 6.66
C PRO A 5 10.98 -18.82 6.33
N ALA A 6 11.51 -17.85 5.57
CA ALA A 6 10.75 -16.68 5.16
C ALA A 6 9.61 -17.00 4.19
N ILE A 7 9.80 -17.98 3.30
CA ILE A 7 8.76 -18.43 2.35
C ILE A 7 7.64 -19.14 3.13
N LEU A 8 7.99 -20.03 4.07
CA LEU A 8 7.01 -20.70 4.92
C LEU A 8 6.22 -19.69 5.76
N ALA A 9 6.91 -18.75 6.42
CA ALA A 9 6.27 -17.72 7.23
C ALA A 9 5.28 -16.89 6.40
N LEU A 10 5.69 -16.42 5.22
CA LEU A 10 4.81 -15.62 4.36
C LEU A 10 3.64 -16.44 3.81
N THR A 11 3.87 -17.69 3.43
CA THR A 11 2.81 -18.57 2.89
C THR A 11 1.77 -18.91 3.95
N ILE A 12 2.21 -19.26 5.16
CA ILE A 12 1.31 -19.54 6.27
C ILE A 12 0.55 -18.27 6.66
N ALA A 13 1.23 -17.13 6.76
CA ALA A 13 0.59 -15.86 7.07
C ALA A 13 -0.50 -15.51 6.03
N SER A 14 -0.18 -15.56 4.73
CA SER A 14 -1.13 -15.28 3.64
C SER A 14 -2.29 -16.28 3.58
N LEU A 15 -2.08 -17.55 3.94
CA LEU A 15 -3.15 -18.54 4.02
C LEU A 15 -4.08 -18.25 5.20
N LEU A 16 -3.53 -17.97 6.37
CA LEU A 16 -4.31 -17.62 7.56
C LEU A 16 -5.10 -16.32 7.33
N THR A 17 -4.49 -15.29 6.74
CA THR A 17 -5.20 -14.04 6.44
C THR A 17 -6.33 -14.27 5.45
N ALA A 18 -6.10 -15.02 4.37
CA ALA A 18 -7.14 -15.35 3.40
C ALA A 18 -8.31 -16.14 4.01
N LEU A 19 -8.03 -17.19 4.80
CA LEU A 19 -9.06 -17.99 5.46
C LEU A 19 -9.90 -17.15 6.44
N MET A 20 -9.25 -16.29 7.23
CA MET A 20 -9.93 -15.40 8.15
C MET A 20 -10.81 -14.38 7.41
N LEU A 21 -10.33 -13.83 6.28
CA LEU A 21 -11.12 -12.88 5.49
C LEU A 21 -12.31 -13.55 4.77
N ILE A 22 -12.16 -14.79 4.27
CA ILE A 22 -13.28 -15.52 3.67
C ILE A 22 -14.36 -15.79 4.73
N TYR A 23 -13.95 -16.26 5.92
CA TYR A 23 -14.86 -16.46 7.03
C TYR A 23 -15.57 -15.16 7.43
N ALA A 24 -14.82 -14.07 7.55
CA ALA A 24 -15.39 -12.78 7.92
C ALA A 24 -16.25 -12.17 6.80
N GLY A 25 -15.92 -12.39 5.53
CA GLY A 25 -16.71 -11.97 4.37
C GLY A 25 -18.06 -12.70 4.32
N TRP A 26 -18.09 -13.99 4.63
CA TRP A 26 -19.34 -14.75 4.77
C TRP A 26 -20.27 -14.18 5.85
N HIS A 27 -19.74 -13.79 7.01
CA HIS A 27 -20.55 -13.07 8.02
C HIS A 27 -20.90 -11.65 7.55
N GLY A 28 -20.00 -11.01 6.82
CA GLY A 28 -20.20 -9.68 6.24
C GLY A 28 -21.37 -9.62 5.27
N THR A 29 -21.56 -10.63 4.42
CA THR A 29 -22.73 -10.71 3.53
C THR A 29 -24.04 -10.82 4.32
N GLN A 30 -24.07 -11.63 5.39
CA GLN A 30 -25.24 -11.72 6.27
C GLN A 30 -25.58 -10.38 6.94
N ILE A 31 -24.57 -9.62 7.36
CA ILE A 31 -24.75 -8.28 7.92
C ILE A 31 -25.27 -7.31 6.86
N LEU A 32 -24.76 -7.35 5.63
CA LEU A 32 -25.24 -6.48 4.56
C LEU A 32 -26.73 -6.71 4.22
N GLU A 33 -27.18 -7.97 4.26
CA GLU A 33 -28.55 -8.36 3.91
C GLU A 33 -29.55 -8.16 5.04
N LYS A 34 -29.17 -8.49 6.29
CA LYS A 34 -30.13 -8.67 7.40
C LYS A 34 -30.00 -7.69 8.55
N TRP A 35 -29.02 -6.78 8.51
CA TRP A 35 -28.79 -5.84 9.61
C TRP A 35 -29.91 -4.82 9.75
N ASP A 36 -30.56 -4.83 10.91
CA ASP A 36 -31.58 -3.87 11.32
C ASP A 36 -31.44 -3.53 12.81
N LEU A 37 -30.93 -2.33 13.08
CA LEU A 37 -30.74 -1.79 14.44
C LEU A 37 -32.05 -1.56 15.20
N HIS A 38 -33.20 -1.51 14.52
CA HIS A 38 -34.50 -1.36 15.17
C HIS A 38 -35.13 -2.70 15.57
N SER A 39 -34.52 -3.82 15.17
CA SER A 39 -35.01 -5.17 15.45
C SER A 39 -34.40 -5.73 16.73
N GLY A 40 -35.24 -6.08 17.71
CA GLY A 40 -34.82 -6.81 18.91
C GLY A 40 -34.71 -8.33 18.72
N SER A 41 -34.63 -8.83 17.48
CA SER A 41 -34.63 -10.26 17.19
C SER A 41 -33.35 -10.96 17.69
N GLU A 42 -33.45 -12.25 18.01
CA GLU A 42 -32.28 -13.06 18.38
C GLU A 42 -31.19 -13.05 17.29
N LEU A 43 -31.61 -12.98 16.01
CA LEU A 43 -30.71 -12.87 14.88
C LEU A 43 -29.88 -11.58 14.96
N GLN A 44 -30.52 -10.43 15.16
CA GLN A 44 -29.82 -9.15 15.27
C GLN A 44 -28.86 -9.13 16.45
N LEU A 45 -29.28 -9.61 17.63
CA LEU A 45 -28.42 -9.70 18.81
C LEU A 45 -27.20 -10.62 18.58
N ASN A 46 -27.37 -11.71 17.82
CA ASN A 46 -26.27 -12.61 17.46
C ASN A 46 -25.29 -11.92 16.49
N LEU A 47 -25.79 -11.20 15.49
CA LEU A 47 -24.98 -10.44 14.53
C LEU A 47 -24.16 -9.35 15.23
N GLU A 48 -24.76 -8.60 16.16
CA GLU A 48 -24.06 -7.57 16.94
C GLU A 48 -22.90 -8.17 17.75
N ARG A 49 -23.15 -9.25 18.49
CA ARG A 49 -22.12 -9.92 19.31
C ARG A 49 -20.96 -10.45 18.46
N ARG A 50 -21.26 -11.05 17.30
CA ARG A 50 -20.23 -11.57 16.39
C ARG A 50 -19.43 -10.47 15.71
N THR A 51 -20.07 -9.36 15.38
CA THR A 51 -19.42 -8.23 14.69
C THR A 51 -18.25 -7.67 15.48
N TYR A 52 -18.38 -7.58 16.81
CA TYR A 52 -17.29 -7.13 17.66
C TYR A 52 -16.07 -8.06 17.57
N LEU A 53 -16.27 -9.38 17.74
CA LEU A 53 -15.20 -10.37 17.65
C LEU A 53 -14.54 -10.38 16.26
N ILE A 54 -15.35 -10.33 15.20
CA ILE A 54 -14.88 -10.32 13.82
C ILE A 54 -14.05 -9.06 13.54
N SER A 55 -14.51 -7.89 13.99
CA SER A 55 -13.81 -6.62 13.81
C SER A 55 -12.42 -6.62 14.47
N VAL A 56 -12.31 -7.15 15.69
CA VAL A 56 -11.04 -7.25 16.41
C VAL A 56 -10.08 -8.20 15.68
N ILE A 57 -10.53 -9.41 15.34
CA ILE A 57 -9.72 -10.40 14.62
C ILE A 57 -9.25 -9.82 13.27
N LEU A 58 -10.17 -9.22 12.50
CA LEU A 58 -9.84 -8.58 11.23
C LEU A 58 -8.83 -7.45 11.38
N SER A 59 -8.92 -6.66 12.44
CA SER A 59 -7.96 -5.56 12.65
C SER A 59 -6.54 -6.09 12.76
N TYR A 60 -6.30 -7.15 13.53
CA TYR A 60 -5.00 -7.81 13.60
C TYR A 60 -4.61 -8.47 12.27
N THR A 61 -5.53 -9.19 11.63
CA THR A 61 -5.29 -9.85 10.34
C THR A 61 -4.88 -8.86 9.24
N LEU A 62 -5.50 -7.69 9.19
CA LEU A 62 -5.17 -6.65 8.21
C LEU A 62 -3.87 -5.91 8.53
N ILE A 63 -3.51 -5.77 9.81
CA ILE A 63 -2.16 -5.32 10.18
C ILE A 63 -1.12 -6.34 9.68
N PHE A 64 -1.35 -7.64 9.87
CA PHE A 64 -0.47 -8.67 9.32
C PHE A 64 -0.42 -8.62 7.79
N GLN A 65 -1.55 -8.34 7.12
CA GLN A 65 -1.57 -8.14 5.67
C GLN A 65 -0.66 -6.99 5.23
N ILE A 66 -0.72 -5.84 5.91
CA ILE A 66 0.15 -4.68 5.65
C ILE A 66 1.63 -5.06 5.85
N LEU A 67 1.95 -5.75 6.94
CA LEU A 67 3.32 -6.22 7.21
C LEU A 67 3.79 -7.25 6.17
N SER A 68 2.88 -8.05 5.61
CA SER A 68 3.19 -9.05 4.60
C SER A 68 3.78 -8.46 3.31
N LEU A 69 3.44 -7.21 2.97
CA LEU A 69 4.04 -6.50 1.83
C LEU A 69 5.55 -6.34 2.03
N PHE A 70 5.96 -5.83 3.19
CA PHE A 70 7.37 -5.62 3.52
C PHE A 70 8.10 -6.96 3.64
N LEU A 71 7.47 -7.96 4.26
CA LEU A 71 8.06 -9.29 4.38
C LEU A 71 8.21 -9.98 3.01
N TYR A 72 7.29 -9.75 2.08
CA TYR A 72 7.41 -10.26 0.71
C TYR A 72 8.60 -9.65 -0.02
N ILE A 73 8.75 -8.32 0.04
CA ILE A 73 9.87 -7.62 -0.58
C ILE A 73 11.20 -8.06 0.05
N PHE A 74 11.25 -8.15 1.38
CA PHE A 74 12.43 -8.66 2.10
C PHE A 74 12.76 -10.10 1.71
N THR A 75 11.76 -10.97 1.56
CA THR A 75 11.96 -12.35 1.13
C THR A 75 12.48 -12.40 -0.30
N ALA A 76 11.90 -11.62 -1.21
CA ALA A 76 12.36 -11.53 -2.59
C ALA A 76 13.79 -11.00 -2.68
N ASP A 77 14.14 -10.00 -1.86
CA ASP A 77 15.51 -9.50 -1.78
C ASP A 77 16.45 -10.59 -1.28
N ASN A 78 16.20 -11.27 -0.15
CA ASN A 78 17.09 -12.34 0.34
C ASN A 78 17.26 -13.53 -0.61
N LEU A 79 16.29 -13.77 -1.49
CA LEU A 79 16.36 -14.86 -2.47
C LEU A 79 17.27 -14.53 -3.67
N HIS A 80 17.73 -13.28 -3.84
CA HIS A 80 18.49 -12.88 -5.04
C HIS A 80 19.76 -13.73 -5.24
N SER A 81 20.47 -14.06 -4.16
CA SER A 81 21.70 -14.85 -4.21
C SER A 81 21.51 -16.31 -4.66
N GLN A 82 20.26 -16.78 -4.70
CA GLN A 82 19.91 -18.15 -5.11
C GLN A 82 19.61 -18.26 -6.61
N PHE A 83 19.56 -17.14 -7.33
CA PHE A 83 19.28 -17.11 -8.77
C PHE A 83 20.40 -16.42 -9.54
N THR A 84 20.85 -17.04 -10.62
CA THR A 84 21.86 -16.44 -11.49
C THR A 84 21.29 -15.21 -12.20
N GLY A 85 21.98 -14.07 -12.08
CA GLY A 85 21.55 -12.79 -12.65
C GLY A 85 20.67 -11.92 -11.74
N ALA A 86 20.16 -12.44 -10.61
CA ALA A 86 19.42 -11.63 -9.64
C ALA A 86 20.39 -10.83 -8.74
N MET A 87 20.40 -9.50 -8.90
CA MET A 87 21.22 -8.60 -8.09
C MET A 87 20.48 -8.00 -6.89
N CYS A 88 19.14 -8.04 -6.91
CA CYS A 88 18.25 -7.54 -5.87
C CYS A 88 16.87 -8.21 -6.02
N ALA A 89 15.89 -7.81 -5.19
CA ALA A 89 14.51 -8.28 -5.28
C ALA A 89 13.92 -8.23 -6.71
N ALA A 90 14.30 -7.27 -7.54
CA ALA A 90 13.83 -7.17 -8.93
C ALA A 90 14.08 -8.44 -9.75
N GLY A 91 15.27 -9.04 -9.60
CA GLY A 91 15.65 -10.24 -10.31
C GLY A 91 14.91 -11.47 -9.79
N SER A 92 14.77 -11.59 -8.47
CA SER A 92 13.99 -12.66 -7.82
C SER A 92 12.52 -12.62 -8.25
N LEU A 93 11.90 -11.44 -8.26
CA LEU A 93 10.52 -11.25 -8.70
C LEU A 93 10.33 -11.55 -10.19
N ALA A 94 11.38 -11.42 -11.00
CA ALA A 94 11.36 -11.69 -12.44
C ALA A 94 11.58 -13.18 -12.81
N VAL A 95 11.87 -14.06 -11.83
CA VAL A 95 12.12 -15.49 -12.09
C VAL A 95 10.93 -16.17 -12.77
N ASN A 96 9.70 -15.75 -12.46
CA ASN A 96 8.51 -16.21 -13.15
C ASN A 96 7.46 -15.08 -13.27
N SER A 97 6.38 -15.34 -14.00
CA SER A 97 5.35 -14.35 -14.32
C SER A 97 4.50 -13.88 -13.12
N TYR A 98 4.57 -14.52 -11.95
CA TYR A 98 3.71 -14.21 -10.81
C TYR A 98 4.34 -13.24 -9.79
N GLY A 99 5.66 -13.01 -9.81
CA GLY A 99 6.32 -12.20 -8.79
C GLY A 99 5.84 -10.74 -8.74
N TYR A 100 5.92 -10.03 -9.87
CA TYR A 100 5.42 -8.65 -9.96
C TYR A 100 3.89 -8.52 -9.76
N PRO A 101 3.04 -9.40 -10.31
CA PRO A 101 1.61 -9.41 -9.99
C PRO A 101 1.30 -9.53 -8.50
N VAL A 102 2.02 -10.39 -7.76
CA VAL A 102 1.86 -10.50 -6.29
C VAL A 102 2.25 -9.20 -5.60
N LEU A 103 3.33 -8.55 -6.03
CA LEU A 103 3.73 -7.25 -5.47
C LEU A 103 2.64 -6.19 -5.67
N ILE A 104 2.05 -6.11 -6.87
CA ILE A 104 0.97 -5.17 -7.19
C ILE A 104 -0.26 -5.45 -6.32
N LEU A 105 -0.68 -6.73 -6.21
CA LEU A 105 -1.80 -7.12 -5.36
C LEU A 105 -1.53 -6.77 -3.89
N LYS A 106 -0.32 -6.99 -3.38
CA LYS A 106 0.07 -6.61 -2.01
C LYS A 106 0.01 -5.11 -1.77
N ILE A 107 0.42 -4.29 -2.73
CA ILE A 107 0.31 -2.83 -2.64
C ILE A 107 -1.17 -2.42 -2.58
N ILE A 108 -2.00 -2.93 -3.50
CA ILE A 108 -3.45 -2.62 -3.53
C ILE A 108 -4.12 -3.06 -2.22
N ASN A 109 -3.88 -4.30 -1.79
CA ASN A 109 -4.45 -4.85 -0.56
C ASN A 109 -3.95 -4.10 0.68
N CYS A 110 -2.69 -3.64 0.71
CA CYS A 110 -2.16 -2.80 1.77
C CYS A 110 -2.91 -1.46 1.89
N LEU A 111 -3.18 -0.80 0.75
CA LEU A 111 -3.93 0.46 0.73
C LEU A 111 -5.37 0.26 1.21
N LEU A 112 -6.05 -0.75 0.67
CA LEU A 112 -7.44 -1.06 1.04
C LEU A 112 -7.56 -1.52 2.51
N ALA A 113 -6.62 -2.34 2.99
CA ALA A 113 -6.55 -2.75 4.39
C ALA A 113 -6.37 -1.54 5.32
N GLY A 114 -5.48 -0.61 4.96
CA GLY A 114 -5.29 0.63 5.71
C GLY A 114 -6.57 1.47 5.80
N VAL A 115 -7.28 1.64 4.68
CA VAL A 115 -8.57 2.35 4.65
C VAL A 115 -9.63 1.62 5.47
N TRP A 116 -9.69 0.28 5.39
CA TRP A 116 -10.62 -0.51 6.19
C TRP A 116 -10.36 -0.34 7.69
N LEU A 117 -9.10 -0.34 8.12
CA LEU A 117 -8.71 -0.11 9.52
C LEU A 117 -9.15 1.27 10.02
N ILE A 118 -9.03 2.31 9.18
CA ILE A 118 -9.50 3.66 9.48
C ILE A 118 -11.03 3.68 9.64
N ILE A 119 -11.76 3.09 8.70
CA ILE A 119 -13.22 3.00 8.75
C ILE A 119 -13.66 2.25 10.01
N ASN A 120 -13.04 1.10 10.29
CA ASN A 120 -13.35 0.30 11.47
C ASN A 120 -13.10 1.09 12.77
N HIS A 121 -11.99 1.81 12.85
CA HIS A 121 -11.69 2.66 14.01
C HIS A 121 -12.76 3.74 14.22
N VAL A 122 -13.24 4.38 13.15
CA VAL A 122 -14.28 5.42 13.24
C VAL A 122 -15.64 4.82 13.61
N ASP A 123 -16.00 3.69 13.02
CA ASP A 123 -17.27 2.98 13.28
C ASP A 123 -17.43 2.62 14.75
N THR A 124 -16.36 2.15 15.42
CA THR A 124 -16.37 1.84 16.86
C THR A 124 -16.58 3.04 17.79
N ARG A 125 -16.60 4.28 17.26
CA ARG A 125 -16.86 5.49 18.04
C ARG A 125 -18.32 5.96 17.97
N GLY A 126 -19.09 5.46 17.02
CA GLY A 126 -20.52 5.74 16.91
C GLY A 126 -21.33 4.74 17.73
N TYR A 127 -22.34 5.21 18.46
CA TYR A 127 -23.22 4.32 19.24
C TYR A 127 -24.21 3.54 18.36
N ASP A 128 -24.40 3.95 17.10
CA ASP A 128 -25.39 3.44 16.14
C ASP A 128 -24.76 2.64 14.99
N TYR A 129 -23.47 2.26 15.07
CA TYR A 129 -22.75 1.52 14.02
C TYR A 129 -22.99 2.07 12.58
N PRO A 130 -22.76 3.38 12.35
CA PRO A 130 -23.23 4.06 11.15
C PRO A 130 -22.47 3.65 9.89
N LEU A 131 -21.24 3.11 10.02
CA LEU A 131 -20.40 2.69 8.89
C LEU A 131 -20.39 1.17 8.71
N ILE A 132 -21.27 0.43 9.39
CA ILE A 132 -21.29 -1.04 9.39
C ILE A 132 -21.40 -1.63 7.97
N LYS A 133 -22.31 -1.09 7.15
CA LYS A 133 -22.53 -1.55 5.76
C LYS A 133 -21.35 -1.21 4.86
N THR A 134 -20.76 -0.02 5.01
CA THR A 134 -19.56 0.37 4.25
C THR A 134 -18.36 -0.49 4.62
N LYS A 135 -18.16 -0.76 5.92
CA LYS A 135 -17.11 -1.61 6.46
C LYS A 135 -17.17 -3.03 5.89
N TYR A 136 -18.34 -3.65 5.91
CA TYR A 136 -18.50 -5.02 5.40
C TYR A 136 -18.59 -5.07 3.86
N GLY A 137 -19.06 -4.02 3.19
CA GLY A 137 -18.99 -3.88 1.74
C GLY A 137 -17.53 -3.84 1.25
N LEU A 138 -16.68 -3.04 1.89
CA LEU A 138 -15.25 -2.99 1.60
C LEU A 138 -14.56 -4.33 1.92
N LEU A 139 -14.95 -5.00 3.02
CA LEU A 139 -14.43 -6.32 3.36
C LEU A 139 -14.71 -7.36 2.28
N ASN A 140 -15.92 -7.35 1.69
CA ASN A 140 -16.30 -8.28 0.63
C ASN A 140 -15.57 -8.03 -0.69
N ILE A 141 -15.04 -6.82 -0.91
CA ILE A 141 -14.12 -6.52 -2.02
C ILE A 141 -12.69 -7.00 -1.66
N LEU A 142 -12.27 -6.79 -0.42
CA LEU A 142 -10.92 -7.13 0.04
C LEU A 142 -10.69 -8.66 0.10
N ALA A 143 -11.69 -9.43 0.51
CA ALA A 143 -11.59 -10.89 0.64
C ALA A 143 -11.18 -11.61 -0.66
N PRO A 144 -11.84 -11.39 -1.82
CA PRO A 144 -11.42 -12.02 -3.08
C PRO A 144 -10.06 -11.51 -3.56
N LEU A 145 -9.70 -10.25 -3.32
CA LEU A 145 -8.39 -9.71 -3.69
C LEU A 145 -7.25 -10.32 -2.88
N ILE A 146 -7.43 -10.52 -1.57
CA ILE A 146 -6.45 -11.20 -0.72
C ILE A 146 -6.38 -12.69 -1.07
N LEU A 147 -7.50 -13.33 -1.39
CA LEU A 147 -7.48 -14.72 -1.87
C LEU A 147 -6.68 -14.85 -3.18
N LEU A 148 -6.92 -13.96 -4.14
CA LEU A 148 -6.17 -13.93 -5.40
C LEU A 148 -4.67 -13.71 -5.17
N GLU A 149 -4.32 -12.77 -4.28
CA GLU A 149 -2.94 -12.53 -3.86
C GLU A 149 -2.30 -13.80 -3.28
N THR A 150 -2.98 -14.49 -2.36
CA THR A 150 -2.49 -15.71 -1.72
C THR A 150 -2.28 -16.83 -2.74
N ILE A 151 -3.21 -17.01 -3.69
CA ILE A 151 -3.08 -18.00 -4.78
C ILE A 151 -1.85 -17.66 -5.64
N PHE A 152 -1.72 -16.41 -6.08
CA PHE A 152 -0.60 -16.00 -6.93
C PHE A 152 0.73 -16.12 -6.20
N GLN A 153 0.77 -15.78 -4.91
CA GLN A 153 1.95 -15.91 -4.07
C GLN A 153 2.35 -17.39 -3.91
N PHE A 154 1.38 -18.27 -3.69
CA PHE A 154 1.63 -19.71 -3.60
C PHE A 154 2.19 -20.25 -4.92
N VAL A 155 1.56 -19.91 -6.05
CA VAL A 155 2.01 -20.32 -7.38
C VAL A 155 3.40 -19.76 -7.69
N TYR A 156 3.69 -18.52 -7.29
CA TYR A 156 5.00 -17.89 -7.42
C TYR A 156 6.07 -18.73 -6.71
N PHE A 157 5.91 -19.02 -5.42
CA PHE A 157 6.90 -19.76 -4.64
C PHE A 157 7.00 -21.23 -5.02
N PHE A 158 5.88 -21.87 -5.38
CA PHE A 158 5.86 -23.26 -5.79
C PHE A 158 6.64 -23.49 -7.10
N ASN A 159 6.58 -22.51 -8.02
CA ASN A 159 7.27 -22.56 -9.30
C ASN A 159 8.66 -21.89 -9.30
N LEU A 160 9.26 -21.61 -8.12
CA LEU A 160 10.63 -21.14 -8.07
C LEU A 160 11.61 -22.25 -8.42
N LYS A 161 12.35 -22.05 -9.51
CA LYS A 161 13.37 -22.96 -10.04
C LYS A 161 14.73 -22.27 -10.03
N ALA A 162 15.67 -22.77 -9.23
CA ALA A 162 16.98 -22.14 -9.01
C ALA A 162 17.89 -22.17 -10.25
N ASP A 163 17.62 -23.06 -11.21
CA ASP A 163 18.33 -23.23 -12.47
C ASP A 163 17.92 -22.21 -13.56
N VAL A 164 16.93 -21.35 -13.29
CA VAL A 164 16.50 -20.30 -14.21
C VAL A 164 17.42 -19.09 -14.09
N ILE A 165 18.03 -18.70 -15.22
CA ILE A 165 18.77 -17.44 -15.35
C ILE A 165 17.75 -16.31 -15.46
N THR A 166 17.74 -15.40 -14.48
CA THR A 166 16.85 -14.25 -14.46
C THR A 166 17.55 -12.99 -14.96
N SER A 167 16.76 -12.05 -15.47
CA SER A 167 17.25 -10.75 -15.91
C SER A 167 17.73 -9.92 -14.73
N CYS A 168 18.94 -9.35 -14.83
CA CYS A 168 19.41 -8.38 -13.85
C CYS A 168 18.55 -7.11 -13.90
N CYS A 169 18.51 -6.36 -12.79
CA CYS A 169 17.74 -5.13 -12.68
C CYS A 169 18.14 -4.10 -13.75
N GLY A 170 19.43 -4.02 -14.11
CA GLY A 170 19.92 -3.16 -15.18
C GLY A 170 19.27 -3.45 -16.53
N SER A 171 18.98 -4.71 -16.84
CA SER A 171 18.29 -5.10 -18.07
C SER A 171 16.76 -5.03 -17.97
N LEU A 172 16.18 -5.04 -16.75
CA LEU A 172 14.72 -4.95 -16.54
C LEU A 172 14.25 -3.49 -16.58
N PHE A 173 15.07 -2.59 -16.07
CA PHE A 173 14.80 -1.15 -16.00
C PHE A 173 15.67 -0.35 -16.99
N SER A 174 16.13 -0.99 -18.07
CA SER A 174 16.80 -0.30 -19.18
C SER A 174 15.78 0.37 -20.08
N THR A 175 16.10 1.57 -20.55
CA THR A 175 15.28 2.34 -21.52
C THR A 175 15.05 1.62 -22.85
N ASP A 176 15.93 0.67 -23.20
CA ASP A 176 15.92 -0.01 -24.49
C ASP A 176 15.01 -1.27 -24.53
N LYS A 177 14.39 -1.65 -23.40
CA LYS A 177 13.49 -2.82 -23.35
C LYS A 177 12.02 -2.42 -23.43
N HIS A 178 11.27 -3.14 -24.26
CA HIS A 178 9.81 -3.08 -24.30
C HIS A 178 9.19 -3.81 -23.10
N GLY A 179 8.67 -3.03 -22.15
CA GLY A 179 7.95 -3.52 -20.96
C GLY A 179 7.68 -2.38 -19.98
N ILE A 180 6.65 -2.54 -19.12
CA ILE A 180 6.18 -1.49 -18.20
C ILE A 180 7.33 -0.90 -17.36
N ALA A 181 8.24 -1.75 -16.87
CA ALA A 181 9.39 -1.30 -16.08
C ALA A 181 10.39 -0.43 -16.88
N GLY A 182 10.66 -0.79 -18.14
CA GLY A 182 11.52 -0.04 -19.04
C GLY A 182 10.88 1.27 -19.51
N GLU A 183 9.56 1.27 -19.76
CA GLU A 183 8.80 2.46 -20.13
C GLU A 183 8.77 3.51 -19.00
N ILE A 184 8.58 3.07 -17.75
CA ILE A 184 8.62 3.97 -16.59
C ILE A 184 10.06 4.49 -16.37
N ALA A 185 11.08 3.65 -16.55
CA ALA A 185 12.48 4.05 -16.45
C ALA A 185 12.86 5.07 -17.54
N GLY A 186 12.32 4.92 -18.75
CA GLY A 186 12.54 5.81 -19.89
C GLY A 186 11.74 7.12 -19.85
N LEU A 187 10.90 7.35 -18.82
CA LEU A 187 10.20 8.62 -18.67
C LEU A 187 11.21 9.76 -18.50
N PRO A 188 11.05 10.89 -19.22
CA PRO A 188 12.01 11.98 -19.18
C PRO A 188 12.05 12.62 -17.79
N SER A 189 13.26 12.77 -17.25
CA SER A 189 13.51 13.23 -15.88
C SER A 189 12.95 14.62 -15.61
N GLY A 190 13.13 15.59 -16.52
CA GLY A 190 12.65 16.97 -16.36
C GLY A 190 11.12 17.07 -16.16
N PRO A 191 10.29 16.56 -17.08
CA PRO A 191 8.84 16.50 -16.91
C PRO A 191 8.42 15.73 -15.66
N MET A 192 9.10 14.63 -15.32
CA MET A 192 8.79 13.87 -14.11
C MET A 192 9.12 14.62 -12.82
N GLN A 193 10.20 15.39 -12.78
CA GLN A 193 10.51 16.27 -11.64
C GLN A 193 9.43 17.34 -11.47
N LEU A 194 9.01 17.99 -12.56
CA LEU A 194 7.92 18.97 -12.52
C LEU A 194 6.61 18.34 -12.05
N ALA A 195 6.26 17.17 -12.57
CA ALA A 195 5.06 16.43 -12.17
C ALA A 195 5.11 16.04 -10.68
N PHE A 196 6.26 15.53 -10.22
CA PHE A 196 6.49 15.13 -8.84
C PHE A 196 6.35 16.30 -7.87
N PHE A 197 7.13 17.37 -8.06
CA PHE A 197 7.07 18.53 -7.16
C PHE A 197 5.75 19.29 -7.28
N GLY A 198 5.17 19.35 -8.48
CA GLY A 198 3.88 19.97 -8.73
C GLY A 198 2.74 19.27 -8.00
N VAL A 199 2.61 17.94 -8.17
CA VAL A 199 1.56 17.19 -7.46
C VAL A 199 1.77 17.20 -5.95
N MET A 200 3.01 17.13 -5.49
CA MET A 200 3.33 17.20 -4.07
C MET A 200 2.91 18.55 -3.47
N ALA A 201 3.25 19.65 -4.14
CA ALA A 201 2.84 21.00 -3.71
C ALA A 201 1.32 21.17 -3.70
N LEU A 202 0.62 20.64 -4.71
CA LEU A 202 -0.85 20.67 -4.76
C LEU A 202 -1.48 19.85 -3.63
N THR A 203 -0.96 18.66 -3.33
CA THR A 203 -1.39 17.82 -2.21
C THR A 203 -1.15 18.52 -0.88
N MET A 204 0.00 19.17 -0.69
CA MET A 204 0.30 19.95 0.50
C MET A 204 -0.67 21.12 0.65
N ALA A 205 -0.86 21.92 -0.41
CA ALA A 205 -1.75 23.08 -0.37
C ALA A 205 -3.20 22.68 -0.07
N THR A 206 -3.73 21.67 -0.77
CA THR A 206 -5.09 21.18 -0.54
C THR A 206 -5.27 20.54 0.84
N GLY A 207 -4.26 19.82 1.34
CA GLY A 207 -4.28 19.27 2.69
C GLY A 207 -4.25 20.34 3.77
N VAL A 208 -3.45 21.40 3.63
CA VAL A 208 -3.44 22.54 4.55
C VAL A 208 -4.80 23.26 4.53
N VAL A 209 -5.37 23.50 3.35
CA VAL A 209 -6.70 24.12 3.23
C VAL A 209 -7.77 23.24 3.89
N PHE A 210 -7.73 21.92 3.68
CA PHE A 210 -8.67 21.00 4.31
C PHE A 210 -8.48 20.96 5.84
N TYR A 211 -7.24 20.92 6.33
CA TYR A 211 -6.94 20.94 7.76
C TYR A 211 -7.50 22.20 8.47
N LEU A 212 -7.26 23.37 7.87
CA LEU A 212 -7.66 24.67 8.45
C LEU A 212 -9.14 24.98 8.26
N LYS A 213 -9.69 24.74 7.06
CA LYS A 213 -11.04 25.19 6.66
C LYS A 213 -12.07 24.06 6.53
N GLY A 214 -11.65 22.79 6.56
CA GLY A 214 -12.54 21.64 6.35
C GLY A 214 -13.11 21.52 4.93
N LYS A 215 -12.54 22.24 3.94
CA LYS A 215 -13.02 22.28 2.55
C LYS A 215 -12.13 21.45 1.63
N TYR A 216 -12.69 20.96 0.52
CA TYR A 216 -11.97 20.22 -0.53
C TYR A 216 -11.40 18.85 -0.12
N GLY A 217 -12.02 18.15 0.85
CA GLY A 217 -11.54 16.84 1.32
C GLY A 217 -11.44 15.77 0.22
N TYR A 218 -12.39 15.72 -0.71
CA TYR A 218 -12.32 14.81 -1.87
C TYR A 218 -11.15 15.14 -2.81
N LEU A 219 -10.91 16.43 -3.06
CA LEU A 219 -9.78 16.86 -3.89
C LEU A 219 -8.44 16.50 -3.23
N PHE A 220 -8.31 16.73 -1.93
CA PHE A 220 -7.13 16.31 -1.17
C PHE A 220 -6.91 14.79 -1.24
N SER A 221 -7.97 13.99 -1.03
CA SER A 221 -7.89 12.53 -1.13
C SER A 221 -7.48 12.06 -2.53
N PHE A 222 -8.02 12.69 -3.58
CA PHE A 222 -7.65 12.41 -4.97
C PHE A 222 -6.19 12.76 -5.25
N LEU A 223 -5.75 13.98 -4.88
CA LEU A 223 -4.38 14.42 -5.09
C LEU A 223 -3.36 13.61 -4.28
N SER A 224 -3.69 13.18 -3.06
CA SER A 224 -2.86 12.24 -2.30
C SER A 224 -2.70 10.91 -3.02
N SER A 225 -3.78 10.36 -3.58
CA SER A 225 -3.73 9.11 -4.36
C SER A 225 -2.91 9.28 -5.63
N LEU A 226 -3.08 10.42 -6.32
CA LEU A 226 -2.29 10.76 -7.51
C LEU A 226 -0.80 10.95 -7.18
N THR A 227 -0.51 11.58 -6.04
CA THR A 227 0.86 11.76 -5.52
C THR A 227 1.54 10.42 -5.29
N PHE A 228 0.83 9.43 -4.73
CA PHE A 228 1.36 8.09 -4.57
C PHE A 228 1.81 7.49 -5.91
N VAL A 229 0.95 7.54 -6.93
CA VAL A 229 1.24 6.98 -8.27
C VAL A 229 2.40 7.71 -8.94
N ILE A 230 2.37 9.05 -8.95
CA ILE A 230 3.43 9.86 -9.56
C ILE A 230 4.76 9.68 -8.83
N ALA A 231 4.74 9.55 -7.49
CA ALA A 231 5.95 9.33 -6.71
C ALA A 231 6.56 7.94 -6.96
N VAL A 232 5.76 6.88 -7.12
CA VAL A 232 6.28 5.55 -7.53
C VAL A 232 6.93 5.62 -8.91
N ALA A 233 6.28 6.27 -9.88
CA ALA A 233 6.85 6.46 -11.22
C ALA A 233 8.14 7.30 -11.17
N SER A 234 8.15 8.36 -10.36
CA SER A 234 9.34 9.22 -10.14
C SER A 234 10.48 8.47 -9.46
N LEU A 235 10.14 7.51 -8.58
CA LEU A 235 11.12 6.67 -7.89
C LEU A 235 11.97 5.90 -8.89
N VAL A 236 11.31 5.29 -9.88
CA VAL A 236 11.96 4.56 -10.98
C VAL A 236 12.60 5.52 -12.01
N SER A 237 11.92 6.59 -12.40
CA SER A 237 12.36 7.48 -13.48
C SER A 237 13.62 8.29 -13.11
N PHE A 238 13.67 8.95 -11.95
CA PHE A 238 14.81 9.84 -11.63
C PHE A 238 15.31 9.78 -10.19
N ILE A 239 14.45 9.49 -9.20
CA ILE A 239 14.86 9.59 -7.78
C ILE A 239 15.95 8.56 -7.48
N CYS A 240 15.78 7.31 -7.92
CA CYS A 240 16.80 6.27 -7.75
C CYS A 240 18.16 6.68 -8.34
N LEU A 241 18.20 7.42 -9.44
CA LEU A 241 19.44 7.88 -10.07
C LEU A 241 20.26 8.77 -9.13
N TYR A 242 19.61 9.64 -8.35
CA TYR A 242 20.26 10.46 -7.33
C TYR A 242 20.75 9.65 -6.12
N PHE A 243 20.05 8.57 -5.76
CA PHE A 243 20.53 7.68 -4.68
C PHE A 243 21.75 6.89 -5.11
N TYR A 244 21.75 6.38 -6.34
CA TYR A 244 22.81 5.52 -6.86
C TYR A 244 23.95 6.26 -7.53
N GLU A 245 23.78 7.55 -7.83
CA GLU A 245 24.75 8.40 -8.55
C GLU A 245 25.14 7.81 -9.92
N LEU A 246 24.20 7.09 -10.54
CA LEU A 246 24.37 6.32 -11.76
C LEU A 246 23.17 6.58 -12.69
N PRO A 247 23.35 7.21 -13.86
CA PRO A 247 22.26 7.66 -14.72
C PRO A 247 21.47 6.51 -15.38
N SER A 248 22.02 5.31 -15.42
CA SER A 248 21.38 4.12 -16.00
C SER A 248 20.73 3.20 -14.95
N HIS A 249 20.82 3.52 -13.65
CA HIS A 249 20.38 2.61 -12.59
C HIS A 249 18.98 3.00 -12.06
N HIS A 250 17.92 2.55 -12.74
CA HIS A 250 16.53 2.92 -12.40
C HIS A 250 15.84 1.99 -11.39
N CYS A 251 16.54 0.99 -10.85
CA CYS A 251 15.91 -0.07 -10.07
C CYS A 251 15.29 0.47 -8.77
N PRO A 252 13.99 0.26 -8.49
CA PRO A 252 13.36 0.74 -7.26
C PRO A 252 13.63 -0.16 -6.04
N PHE A 253 14.34 -1.28 -6.23
CA PHE A 253 14.58 -2.27 -5.16
C PHE A 253 15.99 -2.20 -4.58
N CYS A 254 17.00 -1.79 -5.35
CA CYS A 254 18.38 -1.71 -4.84
C CYS A 254 18.50 -0.72 -3.66
N ILE A 255 17.69 0.35 -3.63
CA ILE A 255 17.64 1.35 -2.55
C ILE A 255 17.20 0.76 -1.20
N LEU A 256 16.68 -0.47 -1.19
CA LEU A 256 16.36 -1.20 0.03
C LEU A 256 17.57 -1.91 0.63
N GLN A 257 18.67 -2.03 -0.10
CA GLN A 257 19.83 -2.78 0.36
C GLN A 257 20.66 -1.99 1.38
N LYS A 258 21.55 -2.71 2.07
CA LYS A 258 22.37 -2.19 3.16
C LYS A 258 23.31 -1.07 2.70
N GLU A 259 23.77 -1.15 1.46
CA GLU A 259 24.69 -0.23 0.81
C GLU A 259 24.11 1.19 0.74
N TYR A 260 22.79 1.32 0.70
CA TYR A 260 22.06 2.58 0.74
C TYR A 260 21.44 2.88 2.12
N GLY A 261 21.92 2.21 3.17
CA GLY A 261 21.49 2.40 4.55
C GLY A 261 20.02 2.02 4.80
N TYR A 262 19.45 1.13 3.97
CA TYR A 262 18.04 0.74 4.06
C TYR A 262 17.02 1.90 3.90
N ILE A 263 17.45 3.03 3.30
CA ILE A 263 16.62 4.24 3.18
C ILE A 263 15.32 3.99 2.39
N GLY A 264 15.35 3.06 1.45
CA GLY A 264 14.19 2.65 0.66
C GLY A 264 12.98 2.25 1.52
N TYR A 265 13.18 1.59 2.66
CA TYR A 265 12.07 1.21 3.54
C TYR A 265 11.35 2.42 4.11
N THR A 266 12.09 3.47 4.47
CA THR A 266 11.52 4.74 4.95
C THR A 266 10.75 5.45 3.85
N LEU A 267 11.29 5.48 2.62
CA LEU A 267 10.61 6.05 1.45
C LEU A 267 9.29 5.34 1.16
N TYR A 268 9.27 4.00 1.11
CA TYR A 268 8.02 3.27 0.88
C TYR A 268 7.03 3.40 2.03
N ALA A 269 7.48 3.37 3.29
CA ALA A 269 6.61 3.51 4.45
C ALA A 269 5.94 4.88 4.51
N THR A 270 6.69 5.95 4.26
CA THR A 270 6.14 7.32 4.20
C THR A 270 5.19 7.47 3.03
N LEU A 271 5.52 6.91 1.86
CA LEU A 271 4.67 6.99 0.68
C LEU A 271 3.34 6.23 0.85
N LEU A 272 3.38 4.99 1.34
CA LEU A 272 2.20 4.18 1.62
C LEU A 272 1.35 4.77 2.74
N GLY A 273 1.98 5.19 3.85
CA GLY A 273 1.26 5.78 4.97
C GLY A 273 0.60 7.11 4.60
N GLY A 274 1.25 7.92 3.75
CA GLY A 274 0.67 9.13 3.19
C GLY A 274 -0.57 8.84 2.35
N ALA A 275 -0.48 7.83 1.47
CA ALA A 275 -1.58 7.41 0.60
C ALA A 275 -2.78 6.86 1.39
N VAL A 276 -2.53 5.95 2.34
CA VAL A 276 -3.57 5.40 3.23
C VAL A 276 -4.27 6.50 4.00
N SER A 277 -3.51 7.45 4.55
CA SER A 277 -4.07 8.54 5.35
C SER A 277 -4.91 9.49 4.49
N GLY A 278 -4.45 9.85 3.28
CA GLY A 278 -5.20 10.68 2.35
C GLY A 278 -6.46 9.99 1.80
N LEU A 279 -6.37 8.72 1.41
CA LEU A 279 -7.53 7.89 1.05
C LEU A 279 -8.54 7.79 2.21
N GLY A 280 -8.05 7.63 3.43
CA GLY A 280 -8.87 7.60 4.64
C GLY A 280 -9.67 8.88 4.84
N VAL A 281 -9.12 10.06 4.52
CA VAL A 281 -9.86 11.32 4.55
C VAL A 281 -11.05 11.27 3.59
N GLY A 282 -10.83 10.86 2.33
CA GLY A 282 -11.88 10.74 1.32
C GLY A 282 -12.93 9.70 1.65
N ALA A 283 -12.51 8.54 2.18
CA ALA A 283 -13.41 7.46 2.59
C ALA A 283 -14.40 7.89 3.70
N LEU A 284 -13.99 8.83 4.56
CA LEU A 284 -14.82 9.34 5.65
C LEU A 284 -15.70 10.54 5.26
N MET A 285 -15.46 11.18 4.12
CA MET A 285 -16.20 12.36 3.68
C MET A 285 -17.73 12.17 3.58
N PRO A 286 -18.27 11.03 3.09
CA PRO A 286 -19.72 10.86 3.00
C PRO A 286 -20.44 10.84 4.35
N PHE A 287 -19.71 10.58 5.44
CA PHE A 287 -20.30 10.30 6.75
C PHE A 287 -20.22 11.48 7.73
N THR A 288 -19.69 12.63 7.31
CA THR A 288 -19.47 13.81 8.18
C THR A 288 -20.74 14.38 8.80
N SER A 289 -21.91 14.11 8.21
CA SER A 289 -23.22 14.62 8.65
C SER A 289 -23.97 13.67 9.59
N HIS A 290 -23.49 12.45 9.84
CA HIS A 290 -24.13 11.54 10.79
C HIS A 290 -24.07 12.11 12.22
N SER A 291 -25.22 12.13 12.92
CA SER A 291 -25.36 12.77 14.24
C SER A 291 -24.37 12.21 15.27
N SER A 292 -24.22 10.89 15.32
CA SER A 292 -23.32 10.17 16.24
C SER A 292 -21.83 10.44 15.98
N LEU A 293 -21.46 10.79 14.75
CA LEU A 293 -20.06 10.97 14.32
C LEU A 293 -19.70 12.42 13.94
N SER A 294 -20.65 13.34 14.03
CA SER A 294 -20.52 14.76 13.62
C SER A 294 -19.31 15.49 14.22
N ARG A 295 -18.88 15.10 15.44
CA ARG A 295 -17.66 15.64 16.09
C ARG A 295 -16.43 14.74 15.91
N VAL A 296 -16.63 13.44 15.70
CA VAL A 296 -15.56 12.44 15.66
C VAL A 296 -14.87 12.43 14.29
N ILE A 297 -15.64 12.38 13.20
CA ILE A 297 -15.09 12.29 11.84
C ILE A 297 -14.21 13.51 11.52
N PRO A 298 -14.64 14.78 11.73
CA PRO A 298 -13.79 15.92 11.42
C PRO A 298 -12.46 15.93 12.20
N ALA A 299 -12.48 15.49 13.47
CA ALA A 299 -11.28 15.39 14.28
C ALA A 299 -10.31 14.31 13.75
N ILE A 300 -10.83 13.14 13.37
CA ILE A 300 -10.04 12.06 12.77
C ILE A 300 -9.51 12.48 11.39
N GLN A 301 -10.34 13.06 10.53
CA GLN A 301 -9.93 13.55 9.21
C GLN A 301 -8.80 14.59 9.32
N ARG A 302 -8.85 15.52 10.29
CA ARG A 302 -7.75 16.46 10.54
C ARG A 302 -6.46 15.75 10.95
N ARG A 303 -6.53 14.73 11.81
CA ARG A 303 -5.36 13.92 12.19
C ARG A 303 -4.79 13.14 11.02
N LEU A 304 -5.64 12.49 10.22
CA LEU A 304 -5.22 11.79 9.00
C LEU A 304 -4.57 12.75 7.99
N THR A 305 -5.12 13.94 7.84
CA THR A 305 -4.54 14.99 6.98
C THR A 305 -3.15 15.40 7.47
N LEU A 306 -2.98 15.65 8.77
CA LEU A 306 -1.67 15.96 9.34
C LEU A 306 -0.66 14.84 9.14
N ILE A 307 -1.08 13.59 9.35
CA ILE A 307 -0.21 12.42 9.12
C ILE A 307 0.18 12.33 7.64
N ALA A 308 -0.76 12.47 6.72
CA ALA A 308 -0.49 12.46 5.29
C ALA A 308 0.50 13.56 4.88
N LEU A 309 0.27 14.80 5.35
CA LEU A 309 1.16 15.93 5.10
C LEU A 309 2.56 15.68 5.68
N ALA A 310 2.66 15.21 6.92
CA ALA A 310 3.94 14.93 7.55
C ALA A 310 4.73 13.84 6.83
N LEU A 311 4.07 12.75 6.42
CA LEU A 311 4.72 11.63 5.73
C LEU A 311 5.17 12.01 4.32
N TYR A 312 4.33 12.70 3.53
CA TYR A 312 4.73 13.18 2.21
C TYR A 312 5.80 14.27 2.29
N LEU A 313 5.77 15.12 3.32
CA LEU A 313 6.81 16.11 3.54
C LEU A 313 8.12 15.42 3.85
N LEU A 314 8.12 14.43 4.75
CA LEU A 314 9.30 13.63 5.07
C LEU A 314 9.86 12.92 3.83
N PHE A 315 9.00 12.26 3.04
CA PHE A 315 9.39 11.65 1.75
C PHE A 315 10.10 12.67 0.85
N THR A 316 9.49 13.83 0.67
CA THR A 316 10.00 14.90 -0.20
C THR A 316 11.31 15.48 0.32
N LEU A 317 11.43 15.70 1.63
CA LEU A 317 12.65 16.20 2.26
C LEU A 317 13.82 15.21 2.09
N ILE A 318 13.58 13.90 2.22
CA ILE A 318 14.60 12.87 1.99
C ILE A 318 15.08 12.93 0.52
N VAL A 319 14.15 13.04 -0.44
CA VAL A 319 14.47 13.14 -1.87
C VAL A 319 15.26 14.42 -2.15
N ILE A 320 14.79 15.58 -1.70
CA ILE A 320 15.46 16.88 -1.88
C ILE A 320 16.84 16.86 -1.24
N TRP A 321 16.96 16.37 0.00
CA TRP A 321 18.24 16.26 0.69
C TRP A 321 19.24 15.47 -0.15
N ARG A 322 18.82 14.32 -0.71
CA ARG A 322 19.72 13.53 -1.56
C ARG A 322 20.09 14.27 -2.85
N MET A 323 19.12 14.90 -3.51
CA MET A 323 19.36 15.70 -4.74
C MET A 323 20.32 16.87 -4.52
N LEU A 324 20.31 17.49 -3.33
CA LEU A 324 21.16 18.65 -3.01
C LEU A 324 22.55 18.27 -2.50
N THR A 325 22.71 17.07 -1.93
CA THR A 325 23.98 16.63 -1.32
C THR A 325 24.87 15.83 -2.25
N THR A 326 24.30 15.20 -3.27
CA THR A 326 25.09 14.46 -4.26
C THR A 326 25.73 15.42 -5.28
N SER A 327 26.93 15.07 -5.75
CA SER A 327 27.58 15.73 -6.88
C SER A 327 26.97 15.33 -8.23
N PHE A 328 26.10 14.31 -8.25
CA PHE A 328 25.45 13.84 -9.46
C PHE A 328 24.38 14.82 -9.95
N THR A 329 24.52 15.29 -11.19
CA THR A 329 23.53 16.13 -11.86
C THR A 329 22.90 15.35 -13.02
N LEU A 330 21.58 15.26 -13.02
CA LEU A 330 20.82 14.83 -14.19
C LEU A 330 20.89 15.92 -15.26
N GLY A 331 21.51 15.57 -16.39
CA GLY A 331 21.67 16.43 -17.57
C GLY A 331 20.40 16.58 -18.39
#